data_AF-X5ML90-F1
#
_entry.id   AF-X5ML90-F1
#
_cell.length_a   1.000
_cell.length_b   1.000
_cell.length_c   1.000
_cell.angle_alpha   90.00
_cell.angle_beta   90.00
_cell.angle_gamma   90.00
#
_symmetry.space_group_name_H-M   'P 1'
#
loop_
_entity.id
_entity.type
_entity.pdbx_description
1 polymer ?
#
loop_
_entity_poly.entity_id
_entity_poly.type
_entity_poly.pdbx_seq_one_letter_code
_entity_poly.pdbx_strand_id
1 'polypeptide(L)'
;MMIAYPLMSLLILIGLIHAYWGLGGRWPGTDDTSFVEHVVGRTKDMQPPTPLACFGVSAALVIAACLVAIKAGGISNASVPPIAIDVAFWGAASVFALRGVAGYIPVAMAYARDTPFHRLNRLYYSPLCLIIAAGFAQIGFSAN
;
A
#
# COMPACT_ATOMS: atom_id res chain seq x y z
N MET A 1 -8.25 17.52 -8.42
CA MET A 1 -8.87 17.45 -7.07
C MET A 1 -9.87 16.31 -6.92
N MET A 2 -10.77 16.04 -7.87
CA MET A 2 -11.77 14.95 -7.75
C MET A 2 -11.18 13.54 -7.50
N ILE A 3 -9.98 13.24 -8.01
CA ILE A 3 -9.29 11.96 -7.80
C ILE A 3 -8.73 11.77 -6.37
N ALA A 4 -8.64 12.83 -5.58
CA ALA A 4 -8.11 12.75 -4.21
C ALA A 4 -9.01 11.91 -3.29
N TYR A 5 -10.33 12.10 -3.37
CA TYR A 5 -11.29 11.35 -2.56
C TYR A 5 -11.22 9.83 -2.78
N PRO A 6 -11.35 9.30 -4.03
CA PRO A 6 -11.26 7.86 -4.24
C PRO A 6 -9.87 7.30 -3.88
N LEU A 7 -8.80 8.06 -4.10
CA LEU A 7 -7.45 7.64 -3.71
C LEU A 7 -7.32 7.54 -2.18
N MET A 8 -7.79 8.55 -1.43
CA MET A 8 -7.80 8.54 0.03
C MET A 8 -8.65 7.39 0.57
N SER A 9 -9.87 7.20 0.06
CA SER A 9 -10.75 6.10 0.46
C SER A 9 -10.09 4.75 0.22
N LEU A 10 -9.45 4.57 -0.93
CA LEU A 10 -8.72 3.34 -1.25
C LEU A 10 -7.57 3.09 -0.27
N LEU A 11 -6.74 4.09 0.02
CA LEU A 11 -5.63 3.99 0.98
C LEU A 11 -6.13 3.63 2.38
N ILE A 12 -7.21 4.29 2.84
CA ILE A 12 -7.83 4.02 4.15
C ILE A 12 -8.38 2.59 4.19
N LEU A 13 -9.11 2.13 3.17
CA LEU A 13 -9.65 0.77 3.11
C LEU A 13 -8.54 -0.28 3.16
N ILE A 14 -7.45 -0.08 2.42
CA ILE A 14 -6.28 -0.98 2.48
C ILE A 14 -5.63 -0.92 3.87
N GLY A 15 -5.56 0.26 4.49
CA GLY A 15 -5.06 0.44 5.86
C GLY A 15 -5.89 -0.29 6.91
N LEU A 16 -7.22 -0.30 6.76
CA LEU A 16 -8.12 -1.07 7.62
C LEU A 16 -7.94 -2.58 7.46
N ILE A 17 -7.70 -3.06 6.24
CA ILE A 17 -7.36 -4.48 5.99
C ILE A 17 -6.06 -4.86 6.72
N HIS A 18 -5.04 -3.99 6.69
CA HIS A 18 -3.80 -4.23 7.44
C HIS A 18 -4.01 -4.18 8.95
N ALA A 19 -4.82 -3.25 9.47
CA ALA A 19 -5.17 -3.22 10.89
C ALA A 19 -5.91 -4.50 11.30
N TYR A 20 -6.83 -4.99 10.46
CA TYR A 20 -7.51 -6.28 10.66
C TYR A 20 -6.52 -7.45 10.75
N TRP A 21 -5.51 -7.52 9.88
CA TRP A 21 -4.44 -8.52 9.99
C TRP A 21 -3.61 -8.35 11.28
N GLY A 22 -3.38 -7.09 11.70
CA GLY A 22 -2.72 -6.79 12.98
C GLY A 22 -3.49 -7.29 14.21
N LEU A 23 -4.82 -7.40 14.10
CA LEU A 23 -5.70 -7.97 15.12
C LEU A 23 -5.85 -9.50 15.02
N GLY A 24 -5.12 -10.15 14.11
CA GLY A 24 -5.18 -11.61 13.90
C GLY A 24 -6.20 -12.07 12.84
N GLY A 25 -6.68 -11.15 12.01
CA GLY A 25 -7.49 -11.49 10.84
C GLY A 25 -6.75 -12.36 9.82
N ARG A 26 -7.45 -13.30 9.16
CA ARG A 26 -6.86 -14.29 8.24
C ARG A 26 -7.35 -14.20 6.80
N TRP A 27 -8.38 -13.40 6.54
CA TRP A 27 -8.87 -13.18 5.17
C TRP A 27 -7.73 -12.65 4.27
N PRO A 28 -7.59 -13.12 3.03
CA PRO A 28 -8.50 -14.00 2.27
C PRO A 28 -8.35 -15.52 2.55
N GLY A 29 -7.51 -15.93 3.50
CA GLY A 29 -7.42 -17.30 3.98
C GLY A 29 -8.36 -17.63 5.14
N THR A 30 -8.31 -18.88 5.58
CA THR A 30 -9.10 -19.43 6.70
C THR A 30 -8.25 -19.78 7.93
N ASP A 31 -6.93 -19.86 7.73
CA ASP A 31 -5.92 -20.25 8.72
C ASP A 31 -4.60 -19.53 8.39
N ASP A 32 -3.60 -19.65 9.27
CA ASP A 32 -2.33 -18.93 9.09
C ASP A 32 -1.58 -19.38 7.83
N THR A 33 -1.68 -20.65 7.43
CA THR A 33 -1.00 -21.16 6.23
C THR A 33 -1.64 -20.57 4.97
N SER A 34 -2.96 -20.69 4.84
CA SER A 34 -3.67 -20.16 3.67
C SER A 34 -3.58 -18.63 3.59
N PHE A 35 -3.57 -17.94 4.72
CA PHE A 35 -3.33 -16.49 4.79
C PHE A 35 -1.94 -16.10 4.24
N VAL A 36 -0.88 -16.74 4.72
CA VAL A 36 0.50 -16.45 4.29
C VAL A 36 0.69 -16.74 2.80
N GLU A 37 0.11 -17.84 2.30
CA GLU A 37 0.16 -18.20 0.88
C GLU A 37 -0.53 -17.18 -0.04
N HIS A 38 -1.61 -16.53 0.44
CA HIS A 38 -2.37 -15.55 -0.34
C HIS A 38 -1.83 -14.12 -0.24
N VAL A 39 -1.26 -13.73 0.92
CA VAL A 39 -0.90 -12.33 1.21
C VAL A 39 0.60 -12.09 1.16
N VAL A 40 1.41 -13.08 1.53
CA VAL A 40 2.88 -12.95 1.57
C VAL A 40 3.53 -13.68 0.40
N GLY A 41 2.96 -14.83 0.01
CA GLY A 41 3.49 -15.70 -1.02
C GLY A 41 4.69 -16.50 -0.56
N ARG A 42 4.66 -16.98 0.68
CA ARG A 42 5.71 -17.87 1.23
C ARG A 42 5.06 -19.15 1.76
N THR A 43 5.78 -20.26 1.69
CA THR A 43 5.28 -21.59 2.10
C THR A 43 5.31 -21.79 3.61
N LYS A 44 4.58 -22.84 4.05
CA LYS A 44 4.26 -23.36 5.41
C LYS A 44 5.19 -23.07 6.60
N ASP A 45 6.46 -22.78 6.39
CA ASP A 45 7.45 -22.65 7.46
C ASP A 45 7.62 -21.19 7.93
N MET A 46 7.02 -20.21 7.23
CA MET A 46 7.04 -18.81 7.66
C MET A 46 5.81 -18.41 8.44
N GLN A 47 6.06 -17.78 9.59
CA GLN A 47 5.06 -17.18 10.45
C GLN A 47 4.28 -16.07 9.72
N PRO A 48 2.99 -15.87 10.08
CA PRO A 48 2.24 -14.72 9.60
C PRO A 48 2.95 -13.40 9.95
N PRO A 49 2.73 -12.33 9.16
CA PRO A 49 3.24 -10.99 9.48
C PRO A 49 2.95 -10.62 10.94
N THR A 50 3.94 -10.04 11.62
CA THR A 50 3.76 -9.63 13.00
C THR A 50 2.71 -8.53 13.10
N PRO A 51 1.94 -8.46 14.20
CA PRO A 51 0.99 -7.36 14.42
C PRO A 51 1.62 -5.98 14.24
N LEU A 52 2.87 -5.81 14.68
CA LEU A 52 3.61 -4.56 14.53
C LEU A 52 3.85 -4.19 13.07
N ALA A 53 4.18 -5.15 12.20
CA ALA A 53 4.34 -4.90 10.78
C ALA A 53 3.01 -4.48 10.14
N CYS A 54 1.92 -5.17 10.47
CA CYS A 54 0.58 -4.86 9.99
C CYS A 54 0.11 -3.45 10.41
N PHE A 55 0.25 -3.09 11.68
CA PHE A 55 -0.09 -1.76 12.16
C PHE A 55 0.84 -0.68 11.61
N GLY A 56 2.12 -0.98 11.41
CA GLY A 56 3.07 -0.07 10.76
C GLY A 56 2.64 0.29 9.34
N VAL A 57 2.24 -0.71 8.53
CA VAL A 57 1.71 -0.47 7.18
C VAL A 57 0.38 0.28 7.23
N SER A 58 -0.51 -0.09 8.14
CA SER A 58 -1.78 0.63 8.34
C SER A 58 -1.57 2.11 8.64
N ALA A 59 -0.67 2.44 9.57
CA ALA A 59 -0.30 3.81 9.90
C ALA A 59 0.32 4.55 8.70
N ALA A 60 1.24 3.90 7.97
CA ALA A 60 1.84 4.48 6.78
C ALA A 60 0.81 4.81 5.68
N LEU A 61 -0.20 3.94 5.49
CA LEU A 61 -1.28 4.16 4.53
C LEU A 61 -2.20 5.31 4.95
N VAL A 62 -2.50 5.45 6.24
CA VAL A 62 -3.25 6.59 6.77
C VAL A 62 -2.46 7.89 6.59
N ILE A 63 -1.15 7.89 6.88
CA ILE A 63 -0.28 9.05 6.63
C ILE A 63 -0.28 9.41 5.14
N ALA A 64 -0.18 8.42 4.25
CA ALA A 64 -0.24 8.63 2.81
C ALA A 64 -1.58 9.27 2.38
N ALA A 65 -2.72 8.85 2.95
CA ALA A 65 -4.02 9.46 2.72
C ALA A 65 -4.07 10.92 3.22
N CYS A 66 -3.49 11.21 4.39
CA CYS A 66 -3.37 12.58 4.90
C CYS A 66 -2.52 13.47 3.98
N LEU A 67 -1.40 12.96 3.45
CA LEU A 67 -0.56 13.70 2.50
C LEU A 67 -1.33 14.03 1.21
N VAL A 68 -2.16 13.09 0.72
CA VAL A 68 -3.07 13.34 -0.41
C VAL A 68 -4.07 14.44 -0.08
N ALA A 69 -4.70 14.39 1.10
CA ALA A 69 -5.65 15.41 1.55
C ALA A 69 -5.00 16.80 1.66
N ILE A 70 -3.77 16.88 2.18
CA ILE A 70 -3.00 18.13 2.27
C ILE A 70 -2.70 18.69 0.88
N LYS A 71 -2.14 17.89 -0.05
CA LYS A 71 -1.85 18.35 -1.43
C LYS A 71 -3.12 18.70 -2.20
N ALA A 72 -4.26 18.10 -1.85
CA ALA A 72 -5.57 18.45 -2.38
C ALA A 72 -6.27 19.58 -1.60
N GLY A 73 -5.59 20.31 -0.72
CA GLY A 73 -6.15 21.47 0.00
C GLY A 73 -7.27 21.15 1.01
N GLY A 74 -7.46 19.87 1.36
CA GLY A 74 -8.52 19.44 2.29
C GLY A 74 -8.12 19.48 3.78
N ILE A 75 -6.81 19.58 4.08
CA ILE A 75 -6.27 19.68 5.44
C ILE A 75 -5.22 20.80 5.46
N SER A 76 -5.26 21.66 6.48
CA SER A 76 -4.25 22.70 6.67
C SER A 76 -2.92 22.10 7.12
N ASN A 77 -1.82 22.63 6.59
CA ASN A 77 -0.45 22.19 6.88
C ASN A 77 0.42 23.34 7.43
N ALA A 78 -0.20 24.35 8.04
CA ALA A 78 0.46 25.60 8.44
C ALA A 78 1.68 25.40 9.36
N SER A 79 1.72 24.32 10.14
CA SER A 79 2.82 24.01 11.05
C SER A 79 3.91 23.11 10.46
N VAL A 80 3.78 22.67 9.20
CA VAL A 80 4.72 21.75 8.55
C VAL A 80 5.37 22.43 7.35
N PRO A 81 6.70 22.40 7.23
CA PRO A 81 7.38 22.96 6.06
C PRO A 81 6.87 22.33 4.74
N PRO A 82 6.53 23.13 3.70
CA PRO A 82 6.02 22.61 2.43
C PRO A 82 6.92 21.55 1.80
N ILE A 83 8.24 21.73 1.88
CA ILE A 83 9.23 20.78 1.37
C ILE A 83 9.14 19.41 2.05
N ALA A 84 8.82 19.37 3.35
CA ALA A 84 8.67 18.11 4.07
C ALA A 84 7.43 17.33 3.60
N ILE A 85 6.34 18.05 3.28
CA ILE A 85 5.13 17.46 2.69
C ILE A 85 5.46 16.90 1.30
N ASP A 86 6.15 17.65 0.45
CA ASP A 86 6.49 17.19 -0.90
C ASP A 86 7.41 15.98 -0.89
N VAL A 87 8.44 15.97 -0.04
CA VAL A 87 9.33 14.83 0.13
C VAL A 87 8.56 13.59 0.61
N ALA A 88 7.70 13.73 1.63
CA ALA A 88 6.90 12.62 2.12
C ALA A 88 5.90 12.11 1.08
N PHE A 89 5.25 13.02 0.35
CA PHE A 89 4.28 12.71 -0.69
C PHE A 89 4.91 11.95 -1.86
N TRP A 90 6.02 12.47 -2.41
CA TRP A 90 6.74 11.80 -3.50
C TRP A 90 7.46 10.54 -3.04
N GLY A 91 7.90 10.49 -1.78
CA GLY A 91 8.40 9.27 -1.14
C GLY A 91 7.34 8.17 -1.13
N ALA A 92 6.13 8.46 -0.66
CA ALA A 92 5.00 7.53 -0.69
C ALA A 92 4.65 7.08 -2.11
N ALA A 93 4.57 8.02 -3.06
CA ALA A 93 4.33 7.73 -4.47
C ALA A 93 5.39 6.75 -5.04
N SER A 94 6.65 6.99 -4.70
CA SER A 94 7.78 6.15 -5.14
C SER A 94 7.72 4.75 -4.55
N VAL A 95 7.36 4.59 -3.27
CA VAL A 95 7.17 3.27 -2.65
C VAL A 95 6.11 2.46 -3.40
N PHE A 96 4.96 3.06 -3.71
CA PHE A 96 3.91 2.39 -4.49
C PHE A 96 4.36 2.06 -5.92
N ALA A 97 5.05 2.99 -6.60
CA ALA A 97 5.56 2.76 -7.94
C ALA A 97 6.58 1.60 -7.96
N LEU A 98 7.58 1.65 -7.09
CA LEU A 98 8.61 0.61 -6.97
C LEU A 98 7.99 -0.74 -6.63
N ARG A 99 7.06 -0.78 -5.67
CA ARG A 99 6.35 -2.02 -5.32
C ARG A 99 5.57 -2.54 -6.55
N GLY A 100 4.80 -1.67 -7.21
CA GLY A 100 4.01 -2.03 -8.38
C GLY A 100 4.88 -2.62 -9.50
N VAL A 101 6.00 -1.98 -9.83
CA VAL A 101 6.95 -2.47 -10.85
C VAL A 101 7.62 -3.77 -10.42
N ALA A 102 8.06 -3.87 -9.16
CA ALA A 102 8.75 -5.06 -8.64
C ALA A 102 7.92 -6.34 -8.78
N GLY A 103 6.59 -6.24 -8.73
CA GLY A 103 5.70 -7.39 -8.90
C GLY A 103 5.71 -8.02 -10.30
N TYR A 104 6.27 -7.33 -11.30
CA TYR A 104 6.46 -7.86 -12.66
C TYR A 104 7.88 -8.33 -12.93
N ILE A 105 8.81 -8.14 -11.98
CA ILE A 105 10.21 -8.53 -12.11
C ILE A 105 10.35 -10.00 -11.65
N PRO A 106 10.71 -10.95 -12.55
CA PRO A 106 10.74 -12.38 -12.22
C PRO A 106 11.70 -12.77 -11.11
N VAL A 107 12.79 -12.01 -10.94
CA VAL A 107 13.79 -12.23 -9.88
C VAL A 107 13.26 -11.78 -8.52
N ALA A 108 12.58 -10.63 -8.46
CA ALA A 108 11.99 -10.11 -7.22
C ALA A 108 10.86 -11.01 -6.70
N MET A 109 10.13 -11.67 -7.61
CA MET A 109 9.00 -12.54 -7.29
C MET A 109 9.34 -14.03 -7.28
N ALA A 110 10.62 -14.40 -7.41
CA ALA A 110 11.05 -15.80 -7.45
C ALA A 110 10.63 -16.58 -6.18
N TYR A 111 10.66 -15.92 -5.02
CA TYR A 111 10.32 -16.54 -3.74
C TYR A 111 8.86 -16.99 -3.63
N ALA A 112 7.96 -16.37 -4.41
CA ALA A 112 6.54 -16.61 -4.35
C ALA A 112 6.02 -17.53 -5.45
N ARG A 113 6.91 -18.04 -6.31
CA ARG A 113 6.53 -18.99 -7.36
C ARG A 113 5.77 -20.16 -6.72
N ASP A 114 4.72 -20.57 -7.41
CA ASP A 114 3.81 -21.65 -7.00
C ASP A 114 2.88 -21.35 -5.80
N THR A 115 2.83 -20.09 -5.33
CA THR A 115 1.83 -19.64 -4.35
C THR A 115 0.65 -18.89 -5.02
N PRO A 116 -0.56 -18.92 -4.42
CA PRO A 116 -1.69 -18.08 -4.87
C PRO A 116 -1.31 -16.59 -4.96
N PHE A 117 -0.50 -16.10 -4.01
CA PHE A 117 0.01 -14.73 -4.01
C PHE A 117 0.70 -14.37 -5.33
N HIS A 118 1.51 -15.22 -5.95
CA HIS A 118 2.22 -14.83 -7.18
C HIS A 118 1.25 -14.47 -8.32
N ARG A 119 0.15 -15.22 -8.45
CA ARG A 119 -0.89 -14.91 -9.43
C ARG A 119 -1.67 -13.65 -9.03
N LEU A 120 -2.13 -13.57 -7.78
CA LEU A 120 -2.88 -12.41 -7.26
C LEU A 120 -2.06 -11.12 -7.35
N ASN A 121 -0.77 -11.22 -7.07
CA ASN A 121 0.15 -10.12 -7.10
C ASN A 121 0.28 -9.53 -8.51
N ARG A 122 0.40 -10.39 -9.53
CA ARG A 122 0.53 -9.95 -10.92
C ARG A 122 -0.76 -9.37 -11.48
N LEU A 123 -1.92 -9.90 -11.07
CA LEU A 123 -3.23 -9.54 -11.61
C LEU A 123 -3.94 -8.41 -10.85
N TYR A 124 -3.68 -8.25 -9.56
CA TYR A 124 -4.42 -7.32 -8.70
C TYR A 124 -3.50 -6.41 -7.89
N TYR A 125 -2.57 -6.96 -7.10
CA TYR A 125 -1.81 -6.12 -6.15
C TYR A 125 -0.83 -5.17 -6.84
N SER A 126 -0.08 -5.65 -7.83
CA SER A 126 0.89 -4.81 -8.56
C SER A 126 0.20 -3.75 -9.42
N PRO A 127 -0.85 -4.07 -10.21
CA PRO A 127 -1.64 -3.04 -10.89
C PRO A 127 -2.22 -2.02 -9.92
N LEU A 128 -2.74 -2.45 -8.78
CA LEU A 128 -3.32 -1.55 -7.77
C LEU A 128 -2.27 -0.58 -7.22
N CYS A 129 -1.07 -1.05 -6.89
CA CYS A 129 0.03 -0.19 -6.48
C CYS A 129 0.41 0.84 -7.56
N LEU A 130 0.44 0.43 -8.84
CA LEU A 130 0.72 1.35 -9.95
C LEU A 130 -0.41 2.40 -10.14
N ILE A 131 -1.67 1.99 -10.00
CA ILE A 131 -2.82 2.91 -10.05
C ILE A 131 -2.75 3.92 -8.91
N ILE A 132 -2.42 3.48 -7.70
CA ILE A 132 -2.20 4.37 -6.55
C ILE A 132 -1.07 5.36 -6.85
N ALA A 133 0.09 4.87 -7.32
CA ALA A 133 1.22 5.73 -7.69
C ALA A 133 0.85 6.77 -8.77
N ALA A 134 0.08 6.37 -9.79
CA ALA A 134 -0.42 7.28 -10.80
C ALA A 134 -1.37 8.35 -10.21
N GLY A 135 -2.23 7.95 -9.26
CA GLY A 135 -3.08 8.88 -8.51
C GLY A 135 -2.27 9.92 -7.71
N PHE A 136 -1.21 9.48 -7.03
CA PHE A 136 -0.25 10.38 -6.38
C PHE A 136 0.39 11.34 -7.39
N ALA A 137 0.93 10.82 -8.50
CA ALA A 137 1.59 11.63 -9.52
C ALA A 137 0.65 12.71 -10.09
N GLN A 138 -0.59 12.33 -10.44
CA GLN A 138 -1.57 13.26 -10.97
C GLN A 138 -1.89 14.39 -9.98
N ILE A 139 -2.07 14.09 -8.70
CA ILE A 139 -2.32 15.10 -7.67
C ILE A 139 -1.07 15.97 -7.46
N GLY A 140 0.11 15.35 -7.40
CA GLY A 140 1.38 16.05 -7.22
C GLY A 140 1.64 17.07 -8.33
N PHE A 141 1.43 16.70 -9.59
CA PHE A 141 1.59 17.60 -10.74
C PHE A 141 0.48 18.65 -10.87
N SER A 142 -0.75 18.36 -10.39
CA SER A 142 -1.86 19.33 -10.44
C SER A 142 -1.81 20.37 -9.32
N ALA A 143 -0.98 20.16 -8.30
CA ALA A 143 -0.88 21.00 -7.11
C ALA A 143 0.34 21.96 -7.13
N ASN A 144 1.12 21.94 -8.21
CA ASN A 144 2.25 22.83 -8.47
C ASN A 144 1.87 23.81 -9.59
#